data_AF-A0A1E3X7P0-F1
#
_entry.id   AF-A0A1E3X7P0-F1
#
_cell.length_a   1.000
_cell.length_b   1.000
_cell.length_c   1.000
_cell.angle_alpha   90.00
_cell.angle_beta   90.00
_cell.angle_gamma   90.00
#
_symmetry.space_group_name_H-M   'P 1'
#
loop_
_entity.id
_entity.type
_entity.pdbx_description
1 polymer ?
#
loop_
_entity_poly.entity_id
_entity_poly.type
_entity_poly.pdbx_seq_one_letter_code
_entity_poly.pdbx_strand_id
1 'polypeptide(L)' 'MKTYEFTLIISEVDDEKAEAIYSKCADSSLGKRNGTTYVAFDREAESLEYAIDSAIADLKSVGVQPLHIEMKIPATV' A
#
# COMPACT_ATOMS: atom_id res chain seq x y z
N MET A 1 13.19 -8.68 11.77
CA MET A 1 12.14 -8.11 10.91
C MET A 1 11.92 -9.05 9.74
N LYS A 2 10.77 -8.98 9.08
CA LYS A 2 10.52 -9.70 7.83
C LYS A 2 9.73 -8.81 6.87
N THR A 3 9.78 -9.14 5.59
CA THR A 3 8.97 -8.47 4.57
C THR A 3 7.54 -9.01 4.61
N TYR A 4 6.57 -8.10 4.58
CA TYR A 4 5.15 -8.38 4.48
C TYR A 4 4.62 -7.84 3.15
N GLU A 5 4.01 -8.72 2.37
CA GLU A 5 3.38 -8.37 1.10
C GLU A 5 1.88 -8.11 1.33
N PHE A 6 1.41 -6.92 0.95
CA PHE A 6 0.00 -6.55 1.02
C PHE A 6 -0.33 -5.42 0.04
N THR A 7 -1.62 -5.25 -0.23
CA THR A 7 -2.10 -4.22 -1.16
C THR A 7 -3.12 -3.32 -0.45
N LEU A 8 -2.95 -2.01 -0.57
CA LEU A 8 -3.94 -1.02 -0.15
C LEU A 8 -4.73 -0.54 -1.37
N ILE A 9 -6.04 -0.72 -1.31
CA ILE A 9 -6.94 -0.16 -2.34
C ILE A 9 -7.20 1.30 -2.01
N ILE A 10 -7.04 2.17 -2.98
CA ILE A 10 -7.20 3.62 -2.84
C ILE A 10 -8.15 4.16 -3.91
N SER A 11 -8.66 5.36 -3.69
CA SER A 11 -9.31 6.12 -4.77
C SER A 11 -8.30 6.48 -5.86
N GLU A 12 -8.80 6.81 -7.05
CA GLU A 12 -7.95 7.33 -8.12
C GLU A 12 -7.23 8.61 -7.67
N VAL A 13 -5.97 8.72 -8.10
CA VAL A 13 -5.08 9.83 -7.76
C VAL A 13 -4.53 10.44 -9.05
N ASP A 14 -4.20 11.72 -8.99
CA ASP A 14 -3.49 12.43 -10.06
C ASP A 14 -1.99 12.14 -10.01
N ASP A 15 -1.27 12.61 -11.03
CA ASP A 15 0.18 12.41 -11.16
C ASP A 15 0.96 13.04 -9.98
N GLU A 16 0.49 14.18 -9.44
CA GLU A 16 1.11 14.82 -8.28
C GLU A 16 1.08 13.91 -7.04
N LYS A 17 -0.07 13.31 -6.75
CA LYS A 17 -0.18 12.34 -5.66
C LYS A 17 0.57 11.06 -5.95
N ALA A 18 0.61 10.60 -7.21
CA ALA A 18 1.39 9.42 -7.58
C ALA A 18 2.88 9.61 -7.28
N GLU A 19 3.45 10.75 -7.67
CA GLU A 19 4.84 11.11 -7.36
C GLU A 19 5.07 11.28 -5.85
N ALA A 20 4.10 11.84 -5.12
CA ALA A 20 4.17 11.93 -3.67
C ALA A 20 4.19 10.56 -3.00
N ILE A 21 3.37 9.60 -3.46
CA ILE A 21 3.41 8.20 -2.99
C ILE A 21 4.78 7.60 -3.24
N TYR A 22 5.32 7.70 -4.46
CA TYR A 22 6.63 7.12 -4.77
C TYR A 22 7.78 7.76 -3.96
N SER A 23 7.71 9.07 -3.72
CA SER A 23 8.70 9.77 -2.89
C SER A 23 8.62 9.37 -1.42
N LYS A 24 7.43 9.06 -0.93
CA LYS A 24 7.17 8.73 0.48
C LYS A 24 7.36 7.25 0.80
N CYS A 25 7.01 6.36 -0.13
CA CYS A 25 6.95 4.91 0.03
C CYS A 25 7.86 4.23 -1.01
N ALA A 26 9.15 4.10 -0.69
CA ALA A 26 10.13 3.45 -1.58
C ALA A 26 9.92 1.94 -1.73
N ASP A 27 9.14 1.33 -0.84
CA ASP A 27 8.81 -0.09 -0.77
C ASP A 27 7.46 -0.41 -1.44
N SER A 28 7.03 0.43 -2.38
CA SER A 28 5.69 0.37 -2.94
C SER A 28 5.64 0.49 -4.47
N SER A 29 4.55 -0.01 -5.05
CA SER A 29 4.20 0.12 -6.46
C SER A 29 2.75 0.55 -6.63
N LEU A 30 2.53 1.70 -7.28
CA LEU A 30 1.20 2.20 -7.61
C LEU A 30 0.74 1.60 -8.95
N GLY A 31 -0.48 1.09 -8.99
CA GLY A 31 -1.07 0.54 -10.22
C GLY A 31 -2.57 0.75 -10.32
N LYS A 32 -3.12 0.47 -11.50
CA LYS A 32 -4.56 0.45 -11.77
C LYS A 32 -4.91 -0.84 -12.49
N ARG A 33 -5.87 -1.61 -11.95
CA ARG A 33 -6.37 -2.85 -12.55
C ARG A 33 -7.87 -2.84 -12.57
N ASN A 34 -8.47 -3.00 -13.75
CA ASN A 34 -9.92 -3.03 -13.96
C ASN A 34 -10.66 -1.83 -13.32
N GLY A 35 -10.07 -0.64 -13.38
CA GLY A 35 -10.65 0.57 -12.78
C GLY A 35 -10.32 0.81 -11.30
N THR A 36 -9.72 -0.17 -10.62
CA THR A 36 -9.31 -0.05 -9.21
C THR A 36 -7.86 0.39 -9.12
N THR A 37 -7.61 1.52 -8.45
CA THR A 37 -6.27 2.00 -8.12
C THR A 37 -5.80 1.37 -6.82
N TYR A 38 -4.54 0.94 -6.78
CA TYR A 38 -3.96 0.25 -5.63
C TYR A 38 -2.50 0.61 -5.43
N VAL A 39 -2.02 0.45 -4.20
CA VAL A 39 -0.61 0.51 -3.85
C VAL A 39 -0.22 -0.84 -3.27
N ALA A 40 0.64 -1.58 -3.97
CA ALA A 40 1.23 -2.82 -3.48
C ALA A 40 2.48 -2.49 -2.67
N PHE A 41 2.66 -3.16 -1.52
CA PHE A 41 3.78 -2.96 -0.61
C PHE A 41 4.55 -4.25 -0.40
N ASP A 42 5.88 -4.13 -0.35
CA ASP A 42 6.83 -5.14 0.12
C ASP A 42 7.55 -4.59 1.37
N ARG A 43 6.81 -4.47 2.49
CA ARG A 43 7.25 -3.68 3.65
C ARG A 43 7.97 -4.51 4.70
N GLU A 44 9.19 -4.11 5.06
CA GLU A 44 9.94 -4.71 6.16
C GLU A 44 9.48 -4.16 7.53
N ALA A 45 9.06 -5.04 8.43
CA ALA A 45 8.55 -4.65 9.74
C ALA A 45 8.74 -5.73 10.83
N GLU A 46 8.46 -5.36 12.07
CA GLU A 46 8.42 -6.30 13.21
C GLU A 46 7.14 -7.16 13.19
N SER A 47 6.01 -6.61 12.76
CA SER A 47 4.72 -7.30 12.67
C SER A 47 3.95 -6.87 11.40
N LEU A 48 2.99 -7.70 10.98
CA LEU A 48 2.08 -7.38 9.87
C LEU A 48 1.25 -6.12 10.19
N GLU A 49 0.74 -6.04 11.42
CA GLU A 49 -0.03 -4.90 11.91
C GLU A 49 0.78 -3.60 11.80
N TYR A 50 2.03 -3.61 12.26
CA TYR A 50 2.91 -2.45 12.14
C TYR A 50 3.20 -2.08 10.68
N ALA A 51 3.38 -3.08 9.81
CA ALA A 51 3.59 -2.85 8.38
C ALA A 51 2.39 -2.13 7.75
N ILE A 52 1.18 -2.62 8.03
CA ILE A 52 -0.07 -2.04 7.51
C ILE A 52 -0.30 -0.63 8.08
N ASP A 53 -0.17 -0.45 9.39
CA ASP A 53 -0.44 0.83 10.04
C ASP A 53 0.54 1.92 9.58
N SER A 54 1.82 1.58 9.44
CA SER A 54 2.80 2.51 8.89
C SER A 54 2.50 2.86 7.43
N ALA A 55 2.06 1.90 6.60
CA ALA A 55 1.71 2.17 5.20
C ALA A 55 0.48 3.06 5.08
N ILE A 56 -0.52 2.85 5.93
CA ILE A 56 -1.69 3.73 6.02
C ILE A 56 -1.28 5.14 6.45
N ALA A 57 -0.39 5.27 7.45
CA ALA A 57 0.09 6.56 7.92
C ALA A 57 0.87 7.31 6.83
N ASP A 58 1.72 6.60 6.08
CA ASP A 58 2.48 7.17 4.97
C ASP A 58 1.56 7.70 3.86
N LEU A 59 0.56 6.91 3.43
CA LEU A 59 -0.40 7.35 2.42
C LEU A 59 -1.25 8.55 2.89
N LYS A 60 -1.69 8.54 4.16
CA LYS A 60 -2.43 9.67 4.73
C LYS A 60 -1.60 10.94 4.76
N SER A 61 -0.28 10.84 5.00
CA SER A 61 0.62 12.00 5.04
C SER A 61 0.76 12.70 3.69
N VAL A 62 0.48 11.99 2.59
CA VAL A 62 0.43 12.54 1.21
C VAL A 62 -1.00 12.79 0.72
N GLY A 63 -1.97 12.83 1.64
CA GLY A 63 -3.36 13.15 1.31
C GLY A 63 -4.13 12.03 0.61
N VAL A 64 -3.68 10.77 0.74
CA VAL A 64 -4.33 9.60 0.16
C VAL A 64 -4.95 8.75 1.27
N GLN A 65 -6.25 8.47 1.16
CA GLN A 65 -6.99 7.68 2.13
C GLN A 65 -7.21 6.25 1.60
N PRO A 66 -6.62 5.22 2.24
CA PRO A 66 -6.91 3.83 1.92
C PRO A 66 -8.37 3.48 2.21
N LEU A 67 -8.96 2.67 1.32
CA LEU A 67 -10.34 2.18 1.39
C LEU A 67 -10.41 0.84 2.13
N HIS A 68 -9.56 -0.12 1.75
CA HIS A 68 -9.41 -1.41 2.41
C HIS A 68 -8.08 -2.07 2.03
N ILE A 69 -7.74 -3.13 2.76
CA ILE A 69 -6.53 -3.93 2.55
C ILE A 69 -6.92 -5.22 1.81
N GLU A 70 -6.14 -5.59 0.80
CA GLU A 70 -6.17 -6.92 0.19
C GLU A 70 -4.87 -7.66 0.53
N MET A 71 -4.98 -8.93 0.90
CA MET A 71 -3.83 -9.80 1.16
C MET A 71 -4.07 -11.15 0.51
N LYS A 72 -2.99 -11.74 -0.01
CA LYS A 72 -3.04 -13.12 -0.48
C LYS A 72 -3.06 -14.05 0.72
N ILE A 73 -4.16 -14.76 0.91
CA ILE A 73 -4.21 -15.86 1.89
C ILE A 73 -3.52 -17.05 1.23
N PRO A 74 -2.41 -17.59 1.76
CA PRO A 74 -1.83 -18.80 1.23
C PRO A 74 -2.85 -19.93 1.32
N ALA A 75 -3.04 -20.65 0.22
CA ALA A 75 -3.94 -21.80 0.20
C ALA A 75 -3.48 -22.79 1.28
N THR A 76 -4.37 -23.12 2.21
CA THR A 76 -4.13 -24.17 3.19
C THR A 76 -4.30 -25.50 2.44
N VAL A 77 -3.18 -26.16 2.13
CA VAL A 77 -3.15 -27.56 1.67
C VAL A 77 -3.24 -28.51 2.86
#